data_AF-A0A1H5US15-F1
#
_entry.id   AF-A0A1H5US15-F1
#
_cell.length_a   1.000
_cell.length_b   1.000
_cell.length_c   1.000
_cell.angle_alpha   90.00
_cell.angle_beta   90.00
_cell.angle_gamma   90.00
#
_symmetry.space_group_name_H-M   'P 1'
#
loop_
_entity.id
_entity.type
_entity.pdbx_description
1 polymer ?
#
loop_
_entity_poly.entity_id
_entity_poly.type
_entity_poly.pdbx_seq_one_letter_code
_entity_poly.pdbx_strand_id
1 'polypeptide(L)'
;MKRFAIAFSLVVFLLMGSYAMYYSSTLDRTYSGTKLSEVLKPEQNYDLEKPDGVANIMIRENLKRTRAVNAVTAVVFDYRGYDTLGESFILLTAIAGSVVILKSNKKGSDTNVK
;
A
#
# COMPACT_ATOMS: atom_id res chain seq x y z
N MET A 1 -24.24 -11.24 -21.77
CA MET A 1 -24.36 -11.27 -20.29
C MET A 1 -23.05 -11.05 -19.55
N LYS A 2 -21.97 -11.82 -19.83
CA LYS A 2 -20.68 -11.67 -19.11
C LYS A 2 -20.04 -10.28 -19.20
N ARG A 3 -20.04 -9.66 -20.39
CA ARG A 3 -19.51 -8.29 -20.60
C ARG A 3 -20.30 -7.21 -19.85
N PHE A 4 -21.60 -7.40 -19.70
CA PHE A 4 -22.46 -6.48 -18.95
C PHE A 4 -22.24 -6.60 -17.45
N ALA A 5 -22.12 -7.83 -16.92
CA ALA A 5 -21.80 -8.07 -15.52
C ALA A 5 -20.42 -7.49 -15.13
N ILE A 6 -19.42 -7.60 -16.02
CA ILE A 6 -18.09 -7.02 -15.80
C ILE A 6 -18.15 -5.49 -15.81
N ALA A 7 -18.82 -4.89 -16.81
CA ALA A 7 -18.96 -3.44 -16.89
C ALA A 7 -19.71 -2.86 -15.68
N PHE A 8 -20.78 -3.53 -15.25
CA PHE A 8 -21.53 -3.16 -14.05
C PHE A 8 -20.67 -3.23 -12.78
N SER A 9 -19.92 -4.33 -12.60
CA SER A 9 -18.97 -4.47 -11.49
C SER A 9 -17.93 -3.36 -11.48
N LEU A 10 -17.39 -2.98 -12.64
CA LEU A 10 -16.39 -1.92 -12.76
C LEU A 10 -16.95 -0.55 -12.37
N VAL A 11 -18.18 -0.24 -12.77
CA VAL A 11 -18.86 1.01 -12.40
C VAL A 11 -19.12 1.04 -10.89
N VAL A 12 -19.56 -0.07 -10.29
CA VAL A 12 -19.77 -0.15 -8.83
C VAL A 12 -18.46 0.05 -8.07
N PHE A 13 -17.36 -0.57 -8.50
CA PHE A 13 -16.04 -0.37 -7.88
C PHE A 13 -15.54 1.06 -8.03
N LEU A 14 -15.75 1.69 -9.18
CA LEU A 14 -15.37 3.09 -9.41
C LEU A 14 -16.13 4.02 -8.47
N LEU A 15 -17.45 3.88 -8.37
CA LEU A 15 -18.29 4.73 -7.52
C LEU A 15 -17.98 4.53 -6.03
N MET A 16 -17.80 3.28 -5.60
CA MET A 16 -17.42 2.96 -4.22
C MET A 16 -16.01 3.49 -3.89
N GLY A 17 -15.06 3.36 -4.82
CA GLY A 17 -13.70 3.87 -4.68
C GLY A 17 -13.64 5.39 -4.61
N SER A 18 -14.37 6.09 -5.48
CA SER A 18 -14.50 7.55 -5.44
C SER A 18 -15.14 8.03 -4.14
N TYR A 19 -16.15 7.33 -3.63
CA TYR A 19 -16.78 7.64 -2.35
C TYR A 19 -15.82 7.44 -1.17
N ALA A 20 -15.07 6.33 -1.16
CA ALA A 20 -14.05 6.07 -0.13
C ALA A 20 -12.93 7.11 -0.16
N MET A 21 -12.49 7.54 -1.34
CA MET A 21 -11.49 8.60 -1.51
C MET A 21 -12.00 9.97 -1.06
N TYR A 22 -13.26 10.30 -1.37
CA TYR A 22 -13.92 11.50 -0.86
C TYR A 22 -13.99 11.47 0.67
N TYR A 23 -14.44 10.37 1.26
CA TYR A 23 -14.51 10.21 2.71
C TYR A 23 -13.13 10.27 3.37
N SER A 24 -12.10 9.69 2.75
CA SER A 24 -10.73 9.76 3.27
C SER A 24 -10.13 11.16 3.17
N SER A 25 -10.58 11.99 2.22
CA SER A 25 -10.09 13.36 2.06
C SER A 25 -10.62 14.33 3.14
N THR A 26 -11.75 14.00 3.77
CA THR A 26 -12.36 14.80 4.83
C THR A 26 -11.94 14.37 6.23
N LEU A 27 -11.21 13.25 6.37
CA LEU A 27 -10.62 12.85 7.64
C LEU A 27 -9.48 13.80 8.01
N ASP A 28 -9.39 14.16 9.28
CA ASP A 28 -8.29 14.96 9.81
C ASP A 28 -6.96 14.28 9.49
N ARG A 29 -5.97 15.08 9.04
CA ARG A 29 -4.62 14.58 8.82
C ARG A 29 -4.11 14.00 10.14
N THR A 30 -3.97 12.69 10.19
CA THR A 30 -3.48 11.96 11.38
C THR A 30 -2.06 12.38 11.76
N TYR A 31 -1.35 13.10 10.88
CA TYR A 31 -0.05 13.70 11.17
C TYR A 31 0.09 15.09 10.53
N SER A 32 0.11 16.13 11.37
CA SER A 32 0.49 17.49 10.99
C SER A 32 1.99 17.65 11.23
N GLY A 33 2.76 17.93 10.17
CA GLY A 33 4.22 17.89 10.16
C GLY A 33 4.95 18.83 11.13
N THR A 34 4.23 19.60 11.94
CA THR A 34 4.82 20.49 12.95
C THR A 34 5.42 19.75 14.17
N LYS A 35 5.23 18.43 14.29
CA LYS A 35 5.84 17.60 15.36
C LYS A 35 6.83 16.52 14.87
N LEU A 36 7.10 16.43 13.57
CA LEU A 36 7.94 15.35 13.03
C LEU A 36 9.43 15.51 13.41
N SER A 37 9.90 16.76 13.48
CA SER A 37 11.29 17.10 13.82
C SER A 37 11.63 16.88 15.30
N GLU A 38 10.63 16.85 16.18
CA GLU A 38 10.83 16.64 17.61
C GLU A 38 10.90 15.15 17.97
N VAL A 39 10.29 14.29 17.14
CA VAL A 39 10.31 12.83 17.24
C VAL A 39 11.51 12.21 16.49
N LEU A 40 12.00 12.87 15.44
CA LEU A 40 13.19 12.44 14.70
C LEU A 40 14.48 12.92 15.37
N LYS A 41 14.64 12.68 16.68
CA LYS A 41 15.96 12.79 17.30
C LYS A 41 16.77 11.55 16.89
N PRO A 42 17.98 11.69 16.34
CA PRO A 42 18.87 10.56 16.11
C PRO A 42 19.47 10.13 17.46
N GLU A 43 18.64 9.73 18.42
CA GLU A 43 19.10 9.08 19.64
C GLU A 43 19.28 7.58 19.34
N GLN A 44 20.55 7.19 19.20
CA GLN A 44 20.97 5.81 18.94
C GLN A 44 20.77 4.88 20.16
N ASN A 45 20.28 5.41 21.29
CA ASN A 45 19.90 4.65 22.48
C ASN A 45 18.39 4.78 22.68
N TYR A 46 17.64 3.82 22.16
CA TYR A 46 16.22 3.70 22.47
C TYR A 46 16.08 3.27 23.94
N ASP A 47 15.49 4.12 24.78
CA ASP A 47 15.06 3.72 26.12
C ASP A 47 13.94 2.67 25.98
N LEU A 48 14.30 1.40 26.19
CA LEU A 48 13.37 0.27 26.13
C LEU A 48 12.46 0.19 27.36
N GLU A 49 12.81 0.88 28.46
CA GLU A 49 12.04 0.87 29.71
C GLU A 49 10.91 1.91 29.68
N LYS A 50 11.14 3.06 29.05
CA LYS A 50 10.15 4.13 28.87
C LYS A 50 10.05 4.53 27.39
N PRO A 51 9.49 3.65 26.54
CA PRO A 51 9.27 4.01 25.14
C PRO A 51 8.41 5.28 25.08
N ASP A 52 8.81 6.25 24.27
CA ASP A 52 8.06 7.48 24.02
C ASP A 52 7.65 7.58 22.53
N GLY A 53 6.99 8.66 22.17
CA GLY A 53 6.60 8.94 20.78
C GLY A 53 5.67 7.92 20.12
N VAL A 54 5.80 7.78 18.80
CA VAL A 54 4.90 6.98 17.95
C VAL A 54 5.05 5.48 18.22
N ALA A 55 6.27 5.01 18.48
CA ALA A 55 6.54 3.59 18.75
C ALA A 55 5.81 3.10 20.01
N ASN A 56 5.79 3.90 21.09
CA ASN A 56 5.07 3.57 22.30
C ASN A 56 3.56 3.42 22.07
N ILE A 57 2.97 4.34 21.29
CA ILE A 57 1.54 4.30 20.94
C ILE A 57 1.24 3.05 20.09
N MET A 58 2.07 2.75 19.09
CA MET A 58 1.91 1.59 18.22
C MET A 58 1.96 0.27 18.98
N ILE A 59 2.75 0.17 20.06
CA ILE A 59 2.84 -1.02 20.90
C ILE A 59 1.67 -1.08 21.88
N ARG A 60 1.41 0.00 22.62
CA ARG A 60 0.37 0.03 23.68
C ARG A 60 -1.04 -0.07 23.12
N GLU A 61 -1.31 0.56 21.98
CA GLU A 61 -2.64 0.59 21.37
C GLU A 61 -2.83 -0.45 20.27
N ASN A 62 -1.81 -1.28 19.95
CA ASN A 62 -1.80 -2.22 18.84
C ASN A 62 -3.08 -3.06 18.79
N LEU A 63 -3.24 -3.91 19.80
CA LEU A 63 -4.34 -4.88 19.85
C LEU A 63 -5.72 -4.21 19.83
N LYS A 64 -5.83 -3.00 20.40
CA LYS A 64 -7.08 -2.24 20.45
C LYS A 64 -7.43 -1.64 19.08
N ARG A 65 -6.44 -1.15 18.33
CA ARG A 65 -6.64 -0.45 17.04
C ARG A 65 -6.64 -1.38 15.83
N THR A 66 -5.76 -2.38 15.83
CA THR A 66 -5.51 -3.26 14.67
C THR A 66 -6.07 -4.66 14.87
N ARG A 67 -6.34 -5.07 16.13
CA ARG A 67 -6.71 -6.44 16.52
C ARG A 67 -5.65 -7.50 16.18
N ALA A 68 -4.45 -7.09 15.79
CA ALA A 68 -3.33 -7.98 15.55
C ALA A 68 -2.55 -8.20 16.84
N VAL A 69 -2.20 -9.46 17.12
CA VAL A 69 -1.31 -9.82 18.23
C VAL A 69 0.15 -9.57 17.86
N ASN A 70 0.50 -9.70 16.58
CA ASN A 70 1.83 -9.41 16.07
C ASN A 70 1.96 -7.92 15.73
N ALA A 71 2.73 -7.21 16.55
CA ALA A 71 2.98 -5.78 16.36
C ALA A 71 3.68 -5.46 15.03
N VAL A 72 4.58 -6.32 14.54
CA VAL A 72 5.27 -6.10 13.25
C VAL A 72 4.26 -6.18 12.10
N THR A 73 3.40 -7.18 12.11
CA THR A 73 2.34 -7.33 11.09
C THR A 73 1.38 -6.13 11.11
N ALA A 74 0.98 -5.68 12.31
CA ALA A 74 0.15 -4.49 12.48
C ALA A 74 0.83 -3.22 11.94
N VAL A 75 2.14 -3.07 12.13
CA VAL A 75 2.89 -1.93 11.58
C VAL A 75 2.87 -1.96 10.06
N VAL A 76 3.20 -3.10 9.45
CA VAL A 76 3.33 -3.24 7.99
C VAL A 76 1.97 -3.12 7.28
N PHE A 77 0.89 -3.69 7.84
CA PHE A 77 -0.41 -3.75 7.16
C PHE A 77 -1.45 -2.73 7.62
N ASP A 78 -1.46 -2.32 8.89
CA ASP A 78 -2.45 -1.36 9.39
C ASP A 78 -1.86 0.05 9.49
N TYR A 79 -0.82 0.25 10.31
CA TYR A 79 -0.28 1.58 10.54
C TYR A 79 0.46 2.16 9.33
N ARG A 80 1.15 1.31 8.55
CA ARG A 80 1.94 1.69 7.37
C ARG A 80 1.54 0.90 6.12
N GLY A 81 0.28 0.47 6.04
CA GLY A 81 -0.24 -0.32 4.93
C GLY A 81 -0.03 0.32 3.55
N TYR A 82 -0.01 1.66 3.47
CA TYR A 82 0.25 2.37 2.21
C TYR A 82 1.68 2.19 1.69
N ASP A 83 2.68 2.09 2.58
CA ASP A 83 4.07 1.87 2.17
C ASP A 83 4.22 0.46 1.56
N THR A 84 3.65 -0.56 2.20
CA THR A 84 3.65 -1.95 1.71
C THR A 84 2.81 -2.14 0.45
N LEU A 85 1.68 -1.42 0.32
CA LEU A 85 0.92 -1.37 -0.92
C LEU A 85 1.77 -0.77 -2.05
N GLY A 86 2.51 0.31 -1.79
CA GLY A 86 3.45 0.91 -2.74
C GLY A 86 4.54 -0.06 -3.19
N GLU A 87 5.19 -0.76 -2.26
CA GLU A 87 6.18 -1.81 -2.57
C GLU A 87 5.60 -2.90 -3.48
N SER A 88 4.37 -3.32 -3.20
CA SER A 88 3.66 -4.32 -4.02
C SER A 88 3.40 -3.81 -5.45
N PHE A 89 3.02 -2.54 -5.62
CA PHE A 89 2.87 -1.93 -6.94
C PHE A 89 4.19 -1.82 -7.70
N ILE A 90 5.29 -1.50 -7.01
CA ILE A 90 6.63 -1.48 -7.61
C ILE A 90 6.98 -2.87 -8.15
N LEU A 91 6.81 -3.92 -7.35
CA LEU A 91 7.07 -5.30 -7.77
C LEU A 91 6.16 -5.73 -8.93
N LEU A 92 4.86 -5.42 -8.86
CA LEU A 92 3.91 -5.70 -9.94
C LEU A 92 4.33 -5.04 -11.25
N THR A 93 4.72 -3.76 -11.17
CA THR A 93 5.17 -2.98 -12.34
C THR A 93 6.48 -3.54 -12.91
N ALA A 94 7.43 -3.92 -12.05
CA ALA A 94 8.68 -4.53 -12.46
C ALA A 94 8.45 -5.85 -13.21
N ILE A 95 7.55 -6.70 -12.70
CA ILE A 95 7.19 -7.97 -13.35
C ILE A 95 6.47 -7.70 -14.68
N ALA A 96 5.46 -6.82 -14.69
CA ALA A 96 4.72 -6.48 -15.90
C ALA A 96 5.64 -5.90 -16.99
N GLY A 97 6.54 -4.98 -16.62
CA GLY A 97 7.54 -4.43 -17.53
C GLY A 97 8.49 -5.49 -18.07
N SER A 98 8.98 -6.38 -17.21
CA SER A 98 9.85 -7.49 -17.63
C SER A 98 9.15 -8.44 -18.61
N VAL A 99 7.89 -8.77 -18.37
CA VAL A 99 7.09 -9.61 -19.27
C VAL A 99 6.92 -8.94 -20.63
N VAL A 100 6.65 -7.63 -20.68
CA VAL A 100 6.52 -6.88 -21.95
C VAL A 100 7.84 -6.90 -22.73
N ILE A 101 8.98 -6.69 -22.06
CA ILE A 101 10.31 -6.70 -22.69
C ILE A 101 10.66 -8.10 -23.23
N LEU A 102 10.40 -9.15 -22.45
CA LEU A 102 10.74 -10.53 -22.80
C LEU A 102 9.72 -11.18 -23.75
N LYS A 103 8.55 -10.56 -23.96
CA LYS A 103 7.53 -11.05 -24.88
C LYS A 103 8.04 -10.96 -26.31
N SER A 104 8.63 -12.06 -26.79
CA SER A 104 9.01 -12.22 -28.19
C SER A 104 7.78 -12.13 -29.09
N ASN A 105 7.80 -11.19 -30.03
CA ASN A 105 6.87 -11.18 -31.15
C ASN A 105 7.25 -12.34 -32.07
N LYS A 106 6.68 -13.53 -31.85
CA LYS A 106 6.64 -14.57 -32.88
C LYS A 106 5.76 -14.08 -34.03
N LYS A 107 6.28 -13.17 -34.84
CA LYS A 107 5.80 -12.96 -36.20
C LYS A 107 6.20 -14.25 -36.91
N GLY A 108 5.21 -15.12 -37.15
CA GLY A 108 5.40 -16.29 -38.00
C GLY A 108 5.85 -15.81 -39.37
N SER A 109 7.15 -15.74 -39.55
CA SER A 109 7.80 -15.67 -40.86
C SER A 109 7.93 -17.10 -41.37
N ASP A 110 6.80 -17.68 -41.76
CA ASP A 110 6.70 -18.79 -42.69
C ASP A 110 5.73 -18.26 -43.77
N THR A 111 6.08 -18.02 -45.03
CA THR A 111 7.09 -18.68 -45.86
C THR A 111 7.53 -17.74 -46.98
N ASN A 112 8.84 -17.66 -47.19
CA ASN A 112 9.49 -17.06 -48.36
C ASN A 112 9.33 -18.00 -49.57
N VAL A 113 8.97 -17.45 -50.73
CA VAL A 113 9.62 -17.68 -52.04
C VAL A 113 10.04 -19.12 -52.37
N LYS A 114 9.26 -19.78 -53.22
CA LYS A 114 9.61 -20.19 -54.59
C LYS A 114 8.40 -20.73 -55.33
#